data_AF-A0A915AP42-F1
#
_entry.id   AF-A0A915AP42-F1
#
_cell.length_a   1.000
_cell.length_b   1.000
_cell.length_c   1.000
_cell.angle_alpha   90.00
_cell.angle_beta   90.00
_cell.angle_gamma   90.00
#
_symmetry.space_group_name_H-M   'P 1'
#
loop_
_entity.id
_entity.type
_entity.pdbx_description
1 polymer ?
#
loop_
_entity_poly.entity_id
_entity_poly.type
_entity_poly.pdbx_seq_one_letter_code
_entity_poly.pdbx_strand_id
1 'polypeptide(L)'
;SGYRKRGHSNYDDGFLYEGGKYAQNEHWNADDCGDATTLLETEEKKRRTEIVAEEFARRRRANTAASASSLHIEDTSGMKIIQPSAKSVPNLTATRREMIRATIYTALLANLAGETDDATLESASASIEYEIYKSSKNSTTYQHK
;
A
#
# COMPACT_ATOMS: atom_id res chain seq x y z
N SER A 1 -39.20 54.69 35.05
CA SER A 1 -39.10 55.14 33.65
C SER A 1 -38.30 54.09 32.91
N GLY A 2 -38.73 53.36 31.88
CA GLY A 2 -39.94 53.31 31.08
C GLY A 2 -39.66 52.36 29.89
N TYR A 3 -40.68 51.57 29.50
CA TYR A 3 -40.94 51.04 28.14
C TYR A 3 -40.01 50.00 27.48
N ARG A 4 -40.61 48.83 27.18
CA ARG A 4 -40.24 47.91 26.09
C ARG A 4 -40.66 48.52 24.75
N LYS A 5 -39.90 48.31 23.67
CA LYS A 5 -40.47 48.27 22.30
C LYS A 5 -39.73 47.27 21.39
N ARG A 6 -40.53 46.40 20.78
CA ARG A 6 -40.22 45.48 19.68
C ARG A 6 -40.13 46.27 18.36
N GLY A 7 -39.32 45.78 17.41
CA GLY A 7 -39.73 45.67 16.01
C GLY A 7 -38.92 46.41 14.93
N HIS A 8 -38.43 45.61 13.96
CA HIS A 8 -38.74 45.69 12.52
C HIS A 8 -37.60 46.03 11.52
N SER A 9 -37.26 44.99 10.73
CA SER A 9 -36.69 44.85 9.36
C SER A 9 -35.73 45.87 8.72
N ASN A 10 -34.62 45.36 8.18
CA ASN A 10 -34.47 45.00 6.75
C ASN A 10 -33.16 44.22 6.60
N TYR A 11 -33.19 42.96 6.15
CA TYR A 11 -32.85 42.58 4.77
C TYR A 11 -31.63 43.34 4.23
N ASP A 12 -30.43 42.74 4.29
CA ASP A 12 -29.95 41.97 3.16
C ASP A 12 -28.65 41.19 3.46
N ASP A 13 -28.59 40.02 2.83
CA ASP A 13 -27.47 39.16 2.44
C ASP A 13 -26.21 39.00 3.29
N GLY A 14 -26.01 37.75 3.74
CA GLY A 14 -24.70 37.26 4.16
C GLY A 14 -24.72 35.95 4.94
N PHE A 15 -25.56 34.97 4.58
CA PHE A 15 -25.42 33.61 5.15
C PHE A 15 -24.20 32.92 4.54
N LEU A 16 -23.04 33.25 5.11
CA LEU A 16 -21.82 32.45 5.07
C LEU A 16 -22.17 31.06 5.60
N TYR A 17 -21.95 30.02 4.78
CA TYR A 17 -22.21 28.61 5.11
C TYR A 17 -21.55 28.22 6.44
N GLU A 18 -22.30 28.26 7.54
CA GLU A 18 -21.92 27.65 8.81
C GLU A 18 -22.12 26.13 8.69
N GLY A 19 -21.12 25.47 8.13
CA GLY A 19 -20.94 24.03 8.30
C GLY A 19 -20.74 23.73 9.79
N GLY A 20 -21.80 23.31 10.48
CA GLY A 20 -21.79 23.14 11.93
C GLY A 20 -22.72 22.05 12.45
N LYS A 21 -22.16 20.85 12.60
CA LYS A 21 -22.36 19.87 13.68
C LYS A 21 -23.81 19.59 14.14
N TYR A 22 -24.27 18.37 13.85
CA TYR A 22 -25.49 17.76 14.40
C TYR A 22 -25.65 18.00 15.91
N ALA A 23 -26.61 18.86 16.26
CA ALA A 23 -27.15 18.94 17.60
C ALA A 23 -28.06 17.74 17.82
N GLN A 24 -27.68 16.90 18.77
CA GLN A 24 -28.42 15.75 19.24
C GLN A 24 -29.64 16.22 20.05
N ASN A 25 -30.77 15.51 19.85
CA ASN A 25 -32.06 15.61 20.54
C ASN A 25 -33.03 16.71 20.11
N GLU A 26 -33.78 16.44 19.02
CA GLU A 26 -35.23 16.62 19.05
C GLU A 26 -35.91 15.38 18.45
N HIS A 27 -36.90 14.90 19.19
CA HIS A 27 -37.75 13.77 18.94
C HIS A 27 -38.50 13.91 17.60
N TRP A 28 -37.95 13.29 16.56
CA TRP A 28 -38.68 12.88 15.37
C TRP A 28 -38.70 11.36 15.37
N ASN A 29 -39.77 10.76 15.89
CA ASN A 29 -40.27 9.52 15.30
C ASN A 29 -40.81 9.92 13.93
N ALA A 30 -39.89 10.14 12.98
CA ALA A 30 -40.24 10.11 11.58
C ALA A 30 -40.55 8.65 11.30
N ASP A 31 -41.83 8.38 11.07
CA ASP A 31 -42.33 7.14 10.50
C ASP A 31 -41.26 6.44 9.67
N ASP A 32 -40.98 5.20 10.06
CA ASP A 32 -40.17 4.22 9.36
C ASP A 32 -40.87 3.81 8.05
N CYS A 33 -41.13 4.78 7.18
CA CYS A 33 -41.42 4.58 5.78
C CYS A 33 -40.11 4.82 5.05
N GLY A 34 -39.15 3.90 5.25
CA GLY A 34 -38.05 3.74 4.32
C GLY A 34 -38.66 3.48 2.95
N ASP A 35 -38.71 4.53 2.12
CA ASP A 35 -39.07 4.40 0.72
C ASP A 35 -38.21 3.25 0.17
N ALA A 36 -38.84 2.27 -0.50
CA ALA A 36 -38.18 1.03 -0.91
C ALA A 36 -36.89 1.30 -1.73
N THR A 37 -36.83 2.47 -2.35
CA THR A 37 -35.68 3.04 -3.03
C THR A 37 -34.46 3.26 -2.11
N THR A 38 -34.64 3.80 -0.91
CA THR A 38 -33.56 4.08 0.06
C THR A 38 -32.91 2.81 0.62
N LEU A 39 -33.71 1.74 0.80
CA LEU A 39 -33.20 0.42 1.15
C LEU A 39 -32.39 -0.18 -0.01
N LEU A 40 -32.88 -0.06 -1.24
CA LEU A 40 -32.17 -0.52 -2.43
C LEU A 40 -30.83 0.22 -2.64
N GLU A 41 -30.80 1.54 -2.42
CA GLU A 41 -29.57 2.34 -2.53
C GLU A 41 -28.52 1.97 -1.48
N THR A 42 -28.95 1.68 -0.24
CA THR A 42 -28.02 1.25 0.82
C THR A 42 -27.48 -0.15 0.58
N GLU A 43 -28.30 -1.07 0.09
CA GLU A 43 -27.84 -2.39 -0.35
C GLU A 43 -26.90 -2.33 -1.55
N GLU A 44 -27.20 -1.47 -2.54
CA GLU A 44 -26.32 -1.28 -3.70
C GLU A 44 -24.97 -0.72 -3.28
N LYS A 45 -24.97 0.30 -2.40
CA LYS A 45 -23.74 0.87 -1.85
C LYS A 45 -22.91 -0.19 -1.12
N LYS A 46 -23.56 -1.05 -0.33
CA LYS A 46 -22.90 -2.17 0.36
C LYS A 46 -22.25 -3.14 -0.63
N ARG A 47 -22.96 -3.57 -1.68
CA ARG A 47 -22.40 -4.44 -2.72
C ARG A 47 -21.20 -3.82 -3.43
N ARG A 48 -21.28 -2.53 -3.77
CA ARG A 48 -20.16 -1.82 -4.42
C ARG A 48 -18.91 -1.82 -3.53
N THR A 49 -19.07 -1.58 -2.22
CA THR A 49 -17.93 -1.62 -1.28
C THR A 49 -17.36 -3.02 -1.09
N GLU A 50 -18.21 -4.04 -1.11
CA GLU A 50 -17.81 -5.44 -1.01
C GLU A 50 -16.99 -5.88 -2.22
N ILE A 51 -17.43 -5.54 -3.44
CA ILE A 51 -16.67 -5.81 -4.67
C ILE A 51 -15.28 -5.20 -4.62
N VAL A 52 -15.17 -3.95 -4.17
CA VAL A 52 -13.88 -3.27 -4.03
C VAL A 52 -13.01 -3.99 -2.99
N ALA A 53 -13.56 -4.30 -1.82
CA ALA A 53 -12.85 -5.00 -0.76
C ALA A 53 -12.35 -6.39 -1.22
N GLU A 54 -13.19 -7.14 -1.94
CA GLU A 54 -12.84 -8.43 -2.53
C GLU A 54 -11.74 -8.30 -3.58
N GLU A 55 -11.78 -7.30 -4.45
CA GLU A 55 -10.75 -7.05 -5.46
C GLU A 55 -9.40 -6.70 -4.81
N PHE A 56 -9.40 -5.84 -3.79
CA PHE A 56 -8.19 -5.55 -3.01
C PHE A 56 -7.69 -6.79 -2.25
N ALA A 57 -8.58 -7.61 -1.71
CA ALA A 57 -8.21 -8.88 -1.07
C ALA A 57 -7.62 -9.88 -2.09
N ARG A 58 -8.21 -9.98 -3.28
CA ARG A 58 -7.75 -10.82 -4.38
C ARG A 58 -6.36 -10.40 -4.85
N ARG A 59 -6.12 -9.09 -5.06
CA ARG A 59 -4.80 -8.56 -5.43
C ARG A 59 -3.75 -8.81 -4.36
N ARG A 60 -4.11 -8.69 -3.07
CA ARG A 60 -3.20 -9.06 -1.97
C ARG A 60 -2.83 -10.54 -2.02
N ARG A 61 -3.81 -11.43 -2.18
CA ARG A 61 -3.57 -12.89 -2.29
C ARG A 61 -2.76 -13.25 -3.54
N ALA A 62 -3.04 -12.63 -4.68
CA ALA A 62 -2.32 -12.86 -5.93
C ALA A 62 -0.85 -12.42 -5.83
N ASN A 63 -0.56 -11.29 -5.19
CA ASN A 63 0.82 -10.87 -4.92
C ASN A 63 1.54 -11.86 -3.98
N THR A 64 0.86 -12.38 -2.96
CA THR A 64 1.45 -13.43 -2.08
C THR A 64 1.66 -14.75 -2.83
N ALA A 65 0.74 -15.12 -3.72
CA ALA A 65 0.83 -16.34 -4.53
C ALA A 65 1.91 -16.25 -5.61
N ALA A 66 2.10 -15.08 -6.24
CA ALA A 66 3.20 -14.84 -7.19
C ALA A 66 4.57 -14.95 -6.50
N SER A 67 4.68 -14.57 -5.23
CA SER A 67 5.87 -14.83 -4.41
C SER A 67 6.06 -16.31 -4.05
N ALA A 68 4.97 -17.08 -3.94
CA ALA A 68 5.01 -18.52 -3.61
C ALA A 68 5.28 -19.43 -4.83
N SER A 69 5.02 -18.95 -6.05
CA SER A 69 5.35 -19.65 -7.30
C SER A 69 6.77 -19.39 -7.81
N SER A 70 7.55 -18.55 -7.11
CA SER A 70 8.96 -18.35 -7.44
C SER A 70 9.74 -19.59 -7.02
N LEU A 71 10.18 -20.34 -8.05
CA LEU A 71 11.21 -21.39 -8.10
C LEU A 71 11.81 -21.85 -6.77
N HIS A 72 12.01 -23.16 -6.65
CA HIS A 72 12.92 -23.82 -5.71
C HIS A 72 14.22 -23.01 -5.53
N ILE A 73 14.21 -22.07 -4.56
CA ILE A 73 15.40 -21.35 -4.14
C ILE A 73 16.12 -22.39 -3.28
N GLU A 74 16.99 -23.18 -3.93
CA GLU A 74 18.07 -23.91 -3.25
C GLU A 74 18.60 -23.03 -2.13
N ASP A 75 18.74 -23.63 -0.95
CA ASP A 75 18.94 -23.01 0.35
C ASP A 75 19.97 -21.86 0.33
N THR A 76 19.57 -20.66 -0.10
CA THR A 76 20.48 -19.49 -0.23
C THR A 76 20.70 -18.79 1.10
N SER A 77 20.36 -19.47 2.21
CA SER A 77 20.49 -19.00 3.58
C SER A 77 21.95 -18.70 3.99
N GLY A 78 22.94 -18.99 3.13
CA GLY A 78 24.35 -18.66 3.31
C GLY A 78 24.89 -17.49 2.47
N MET A 79 24.12 -16.86 1.58
CA MET A 79 24.65 -15.88 0.64
C MET A 79 24.93 -14.51 1.28
N LYS A 80 26.18 -14.26 1.66
CA LYS A 80 26.65 -13.01 2.28
C LYS A 80 26.54 -11.77 1.37
N ILE A 81 25.79 -10.75 1.76
CA ILE A 81 25.73 -9.46 1.04
C ILE A 81 26.87 -8.51 1.42
N ILE A 82 27.22 -7.60 0.53
CA ILE A 82 28.19 -6.53 0.80
C ILE A 82 27.52 -5.45 1.65
N GLN A 83 28.17 -5.06 2.75
CA GLN A 83 27.68 -4.07 3.72
C GLN A 83 26.23 -4.35 4.22
N PRO A 84 26.01 -5.41 5.00
CA PRO A 84 24.68 -5.75 5.50
C PRO A 84 24.09 -4.71 6.47
N SER A 85 24.95 -3.93 7.14
CA SER A 85 24.56 -2.92 8.12
C SER A 85 24.29 -1.54 7.52
N ALA A 86 24.51 -1.36 6.21
CA ALA A 86 24.25 -0.09 5.54
C ALA A 86 22.73 0.22 5.53
N LYS A 87 22.40 1.50 5.71
CA LYS A 87 21.01 1.99 5.79
C LYS A 87 20.69 3.03 4.72
N SER A 88 21.28 2.92 3.54
CA SER A 88 21.05 3.90 2.44
C SER A 88 19.62 3.84 1.89
N VAL A 89 19.04 2.64 1.84
CA VAL A 89 17.66 2.41 1.41
C VAL A 89 16.76 2.21 2.65
N PRO A 90 15.80 3.11 2.90
CA PRO A 90 14.89 2.96 4.04
C PRO A 90 13.98 1.74 3.86
N ASN A 91 13.68 1.06 4.98
CA ASN A 91 12.82 -0.12 5.03
C ASN A 91 13.31 -1.33 4.20
N LEU A 92 14.59 -1.36 3.81
CA LEU A 92 15.20 -2.51 3.15
C LEU A 92 16.00 -3.34 4.17
N THR A 93 15.62 -4.60 4.33
CA THR A 93 16.27 -5.52 5.26
C THR A 93 17.42 -6.29 4.60
N ALA A 94 18.39 -6.74 5.39
CA ALA A 94 19.48 -7.59 4.91
C ALA A 94 18.96 -8.86 4.24
N THR A 95 17.99 -9.54 4.87
CA THR A 95 17.34 -10.74 4.31
C THR A 95 16.73 -10.50 2.92
N ARG A 96 16.13 -9.32 2.69
CA ARG A 96 15.58 -8.99 1.37
C ARG A 96 16.68 -8.76 0.33
N ARG A 97 17.81 -8.17 0.73
CA ARG A 97 18.98 -8.03 -0.14
C ARG A 97 19.60 -9.40 -0.46
N GLU A 98 19.68 -10.30 0.51
CA GLU A 98 20.15 -11.68 0.34
C GLU A 98 19.27 -12.46 -0.67
N MET A 99 17.95 -12.35 -0.57
CA MET A 99 17.03 -12.95 -1.56
C MET A 99 17.22 -12.40 -2.98
N ILE A 100 17.48 -11.10 -3.12
CA ILE A 100 17.74 -10.49 -4.42
C ILE A 100 19.08 -10.96 -4.97
N ARG A 101 20.14 -11.01 -4.14
CA ARG A 101 21.42 -11.60 -4.54
C ARG A 101 21.25 -13.06 -4.99
N ALA A 102 20.49 -13.86 -4.25
CA ALA A 102 20.18 -15.23 -4.63
C ALA A 102 19.53 -15.32 -6.01
N THR A 103 18.57 -14.43 -6.29
CA THR A 103 17.92 -14.36 -7.62
C THR A 103 18.89 -13.96 -8.72
N ILE A 104 19.82 -13.04 -8.45
CA ILE A 104 20.89 -12.67 -9.40
C ILE A 104 21.81 -13.85 -9.66
N TYR A 105 22.26 -14.53 -8.59
CA TYR A 105 23.14 -15.68 -8.70
C TYR A 105 22.49 -16.83 -9.48
N THR A 106 21.23 -17.17 -9.19
CA THR A 106 20.53 -18.23 -9.95
C THR A 106 20.35 -17.87 -11.42
N ALA A 107 20.09 -16.59 -11.72
CA ALA A 107 20.05 -16.11 -13.11
C ALA A 107 21.42 -16.20 -13.80
N LEU A 108 22.51 -15.87 -13.11
CA LEU A 108 23.87 -16.02 -13.64
C LEU A 108 24.21 -17.49 -13.86
N LEU A 109 23.92 -18.35 -12.88
CA LEU A 109 24.14 -19.79 -12.95
C LEU A 109 23.38 -20.39 -14.14
N ALA A 110 22.11 -20.02 -14.34
CA ALA A 110 21.31 -20.51 -15.46
C ALA A 110 21.85 -20.07 -16.83
N ASN A 111 22.40 -18.85 -16.92
CA ASN A 111 22.91 -18.30 -18.18
C ASN A 111 24.35 -18.71 -18.50
N LEU A 112 25.17 -19.02 -17.48
CA LEU A 112 26.61 -19.25 -17.60
C LEU A 112 27.03 -20.64 -17.07
N ALA A 113 26.07 -21.57 -16.94
CA ALA A 113 26.32 -22.92 -16.45
C ALA A 113 27.43 -23.61 -17.26
N GLY A 114 28.55 -23.92 -16.60
CA GLY A 114 29.68 -24.63 -17.20
C GLY A 114 30.73 -23.77 -17.92
N GLU A 115 30.48 -22.47 -18.09
CA GLU A 115 31.45 -21.53 -18.69
C GLU A 115 32.32 -20.82 -17.63
N THR A 116 31.75 -20.60 -16.44
CA THR A 116 32.41 -19.91 -15.32
C THR A 116 32.39 -20.76 -14.06
N ASP A 117 33.42 -20.59 -13.24
CA ASP A 117 33.55 -21.19 -11.93
C ASP A 117 32.58 -20.57 -10.91
N ASP A 118 32.19 -21.36 -9.92
CA ASP A 118 31.18 -20.96 -8.95
C ASP A 118 31.61 -19.74 -8.11
N ALA A 119 32.89 -19.65 -7.77
CA ALA A 119 33.45 -18.54 -7.01
C ALA A 119 33.34 -17.19 -7.74
N THR A 120 33.50 -17.18 -9.07
CA THR A 120 33.32 -15.94 -9.84
C THR A 120 31.86 -15.54 -9.94
N LEU A 121 30.94 -16.51 -10.08
CA LEU A 121 29.49 -16.26 -10.05
C LEU A 121 29.04 -15.70 -8.69
N GLU A 122 29.57 -16.23 -7.59
CA GLU A 122 29.30 -15.71 -6.25
C GLU A 122 29.80 -14.27 -6.08
N SER A 123 31.02 -13.97 -6.53
CA SER A 123 31.58 -12.62 -6.44
C SER A 123 30.85 -11.63 -7.35
N ALA A 124 30.51 -12.05 -8.56
CA ALA A 124 29.75 -11.25 -9.52
C ALA A 124 28.35 -10.92 -8.99
N SER A 125 27.62 -11.91 -8.49
CA SER A 125 26.28 -11.69 -7.92
C SER A 125 26.30 -10.72 -6.73
N ALA A 126 27.30 -10.83 -5.84
CA ALA A 126 27.47 -9.90 -4.72
C ALA A 126 27.75 -8.47 -5.19
N SER A 127 28.60 -8.33 -6.22
CA SER A 127 29.00 -7.02 -6.75
C SER A 127 27.84 -6.33 -7.49
N ILE A 128 27.09 -7.08 -8.29
CA ILE A 128 25.90 -6.57 -9.00
C ILE A 128 24.85 -6.11 -8.01
N GLU A 129 24.51 -6.93 -7.00
CA GLU A 129 23.56 -6.54 -5.95
C GLU A 129 23.98 -5.25 -5.25
N TYR A 130 25.26 -5.15 -4.90
CA TYR A 130 25.77 -3.99 -4.17
C TYR A 130 25.75 -2.70 -5.00
N GLU A 131 26.07 -2.75 -6.29
CA GLU A 131 25.96 -1.60 -7.18
C GLU A 131 24.51 -1.16 -7.40
N ILE A 132 23.57 -2.12 -7.48
CA ILE A 132 22.14 -1.83 -7.53
C ILE A 132 21.70 -1.16 -6.21
N TYR A 133 22.13 -1.69 -5.05
CA TYR A 133 21.84 -1.12 -3.74
C TYR A 133 22.38 0.30 -3.58
N LYS A 134 23.66 0.51 -3.90
CA LYS A 134 24.35 1.81 -3.81
C LYS A 134 23.72 2.87 -4.72
N SER A 135 23.27 2.46 -5.90
CA SER A 135 22.64 3.37 -6.86
C SER A 135 21.15 3.61 -6.59
N SER A 136 20.56 2.99 -5.57
CA SER A 136 19.13 3.07 -5.24
C SER A 136 18.88 3.92 -4.01
N LYS A 137 17.81 4.71 -4.04
CA LYS A 137 17.40 5.60 -2.92
C LYS A 137 16.13 5.12 -2.20
N ASN A 138 15.40 4.16 -2.78
CA ASN A 138 14.17 3.61 -2.24
C ASN A 138 14.01 2.14 -2.65
N SER A 139 13.14 1.41 -1.94
CA SER A 139 12.94 -0.02 -2.17
C SER A 139 12.37 -0.36 -3.54
N THR A 140 11.58 0.53 -4.14
CA THR A 140 10.93 0.27 -5.45
C THR A 140 11.95 0.33 -6.57
N THR A 141 12.78 1.37 -6.61
CA THR A 141 13.87 1.50 -7.57
C THR A 141 14.88 0.37 -7.42
N TYR A 142 15.19 -0.01 -6.17
CA TYR A 142 16.10 -1.12 -5.89
C TYR A 142 15.63 -2.46 -6.48
N GLN A 143 14.33 -2.74 -6.44
CA GLN A 143 13.79 -3.99 -6.97
C GLN A 143 13.61 -3.98 -8.51
N HIS A 144 13.45 -2.81 -9.12
CA HIS A 144 13.22 -2.70 -10.56
C HIS A 144 14.53 -2.67 -11.36
N LYS A 145 15.62 -2.24 -10.75
CA LYS A 145 16.95 -2.28 -11.35
C LYS A 145 17.50 -3.71 -11.34
#